data_AF-A0A2M7SXQ4-F1
#
_entry.id   AF-A0A2M7SXQ4-F1
#
_cell.length_a   1.000
_cell.length_b   1.000
_cell.length_c   1.000
_cell.angle_alpha   90.00
_cell.angle_beta   90.00
_cell.angle_gamma   90.00
#
_symmetry.space_group_name_H-M   'P 1'
#
loop_
_entity.id
_entity.type
_entity.pdbx_description
1 polymer ?
#
loop_
_entity_poly.entity_id
_entity_poly.type
_entity_poly.pdbx_seq_one_letter_code
_entity_poly.pdbx_strand_id
1 'polypeptide(L)'
;MSEPIKKEIKEEILFRIKNEGLSVPDAAKHYGINNRTIYGWLAKAGINNPSSQKLRELANENNRLYTIIGRLTCELGRLKRGRSCK
;
A
#
# COMPACT_ATOMS: atom_id res chain seq x y z
N MET A 1 1.18 2.66 -37.28
CA MET A 1 1.77 1.43 -36.71
C MET A 1 2.54 1.84 -35.46
N SER A 2 2.17 1.35 -34.29
CA SER A 2 2.85 1.66 -33.02
C SER A 2 4.10 0.79 -32.88
N GLU A 3 5.26 1.41 -32.71
CA GLU A 3 6.50 0.67 -32.45
C GLU A 3 6.41 -0.08 -31.12
N PRO A 4 6.89 -1.34 -31.06
CA PRO A 4 6.91 -2.10 -29.83
C PRO A 4 7.85 -1.44 -28.82
N ILE A 5 7.31 -1.14 -27.64
CA ILE A 5 8.07 -0.55 -26.54
C ILE A 5 9.12 -1.56 -26.07
N LYS A 6 10.37 -1.10 -25.90
CA LYS A 6 11.48 -1.93 -25.41
C LYS A 6 11.13 -2.56 -24.07
N LYS A 7 11.48 -3.84 -23.91
CA LYS A 7 11.18 -4.62 -22.69
C LYS A 7 11.80 -3.99 -21.44
N GLU A 8 12.98 -3.40 -21.57
CA GLU A 8 13.71 -2.69 -20.51
C GLU A 8 12.89 -1.54 -19.90
N ILE A 9 12.29 -0.69 -20.75
CA ILE A 9 11.48 0.45 -20.30
C ILE A 9 10.24 -0.02 -19.54
N LYS A 10 9.61 -1.10 -20.03
CA LYS A 10 8.46 -1.71 -19.34
C LYS A 10 8.84 -2.21 -17.95
N GLU A 11 9.98 -2.88 -17.81
CA GLU A 11 10.45 -3.40 -16.52
C GLU A 11 10.81 -2.27 -15.54
N GLU A 12 11.46 -1.22 -16.03
CA GLU A 12 11.77 -0.03 -15.23
C GLU A 12 10.50 0.65 -14.70
N ILE A 13 9.49 0.87 -15.55
CA ILE A 13 8.22 1.48 -15.15
C ILE A 13 7.52 0.65 -14.08
N LEU A 14 7.48 -0.68 -14.24
CA LEU A 14 6.87 -1.58 -13.25
C LEU A 14 7.63 -1.55 -11.92
N PHE A 15 8.96 -1.46 -11.95
CA PHE A 15 9.79 -1.34 -10.75
C PHE A 15 9.51 -0.03 -10.00
N ARG A 16 9.50 1.11 -10.70
CA ARG A 16 9.26 2.43 -10.08
C ARG A 16 7.85 2.55 -9.50
N ILE A 17 6.84 2.06 -10.22
CA ILE A 17 5.45 2.05 -9.70
C ILE A 17 5.34 1.21 -8.42
N LYS A 18 6.06 0.09 -8.33
CA LYS A 18 5.99 -0.81 -7.17
C LYS A 18 6.81 -0.34 -5.99
N ASN A 19 8.04 0.13 -6.21
CA ASN A 19 9.00 0.41 -5.14
C ASN A 19 9.08 1.88 -4.76
N GLU A 20 8.92 2.79 -5.73
CA GLU A 20 9.01 4.24 -5.50
C GLU A 20 7.63 4.87 -5.27
N GLY A 21 6.54 4.10 -5.49
CA GLY A 21 5.18 4.60 -5.33
C GLY A 21 4.76 5.60 -6.41
N LEU A 22 5.44 5.58 -7.56
CA LEU A 22 5.13 6.45 -8.69
C LEU A 22 3.70 6.17 -9.21
N SER A 23 2.89 7.23 -9.33
CA SER A 23 1.54 7.11 -9.85
C SER A 23 1.54 6.78 -11.34
N VAL A 24 0.62 5.92 -11.79
CA VAL A 24 0.45 5.55 -13.21
C VAL A 24 0.34 6.78 -14.14
N PRO A 25 -0.49 7.81 -13.86
CA PRO A 25 -0.55 9.04 -14.66
C PRO A 25 0.78 9.81 -14.75
N ASP A 26 1.61 9.77 -13.72
CA ASP A 26 2.90 10.47 -13.74
C ASP A 26 3.93 9.66 -14.54
N ALA A 27 3.94 8.33 -14.37
CA ALA A 27 4.74 7.44 -15.20
C ALA A 27 4.37 7.55 -16.69
N ALA A 28 3.07 7.65 -17.01
CA ALA A 28 2.60 7.85 -18.37
C ALA A 28 3.11 9.15 -19.00
N LYS A 29 3.08 10.26 -18.24
CA LYS A 29 3.63 11.55 -18.68
C LYS A 29 5.14 11.50 -18.87
N HIS A 30 5.86 10.92 -17.93
CA HIS A 30 7.33 10.83 -17.97
C HIS A 30 7.86 10.02 -19.15
N TYR A 31 7.23 8.88 -19.44
CA TYR A 31 7.70 7.96 -20.48
C TYR A 31 6.91 8.08 -21.79
N GLY A 32 5.91 8.97 -21.87
CA GLY A 32 5.11 9.20 -23.07
C GLY A 32 4.20 8.02 -23.45
N ILE A 33 3.79 7.21 -22.47
CA ILE A 33 3.02 5.98 -22.69
C ILE A 33 1.57 6.20 -22.24
N ASN A 34 0.62 5.66 -23.00
CA ASN A 34 -0.79 5.72 -22.60
C ASN A 34 -1.02 4.97 -21.27
N ASN A 35 -1.71 5.62 -20.33
CA ASN A 35 -2.16 5.05 -19.05
C ASN A 35 -2.75 3.65 -19.20
N ARG A 36 -3.59 3.43 -20.24
CA ARG A 36 -4.25 2.14 -20.49
C ARG A 36 -3.25 1.01 -20.71
N THR A 37 -2.13 1.29 -21.36
CA THR A 37 -1.06 0.32 -21.62
C THR A 37 -0.36 -0.07 -20.31
N ILE A 38 -0.07 0.91 -19.45
CA ILE A 38 0.56 0.68 -18.15
C ILE A 38 -0.36 -0.15 -17.23
N TYR A 39 -1.65 0.19 -17.15
CA TYR A 39 -2.61 -0.63 -16.41
C TYR A 39 -2.71 -2.06 -16.95
N GLY A 40 -2.64 -2.23 -18.27
CA GLY A 40 -2.60 -3.55 -18.90
C GLY A 40 -1.34 -4.36 -18.53
N TRP A 41 -0.19 -3.71 -18.37
CA TRP A 41 1.03 -4.35 -17.90
C TRP A 41 0.98 -4.71 -16.42
N LEU A 42 0.44 -3.82 -15.58
CA LEU A 42 0.26 -4.08 -14.15
C LEU A 42 -0.67 -5.27 -13.90
N ALA A 43 -1.80 -5.33 -14.62
CA ALA A 43 -2.74 -6.44 -14.55
C ALA A 43 -2.08 -7.77 -14.98
N LYS A 44 -1.33 -7.78 -16.10
CA LYS A 44 -0.59 -8.97 -16.56
C LYS A 44 0.52 -9.41 -15.60
N ALA A 45 1.13 -8.45 -14.91
CA ALA A 45 2.17 -8.72 -13.91
C ALA A 45 1.59 -9.17 -12.55
N GLY A 46 0.26 -9.24 -12.40
CA GLY A 46 -0.39 -9.56 -11.13
C GLY A 46 -0.14 -8.50 -10.04
N ILE A 47 0.33 -7.31 -10.43
CA ILE A 47 0.62 -6.21 -9.51
C ILE A 47 -0.71 -5.51 -9.25
N ASN A 48 -1.50 -6.09 -8.35
CA ASN A 48 -2.60 -5.40 -7.70
C ASN A 48 -2.01 -4.25 -6.89
N ASN A 49 -2.58 -3.05 -7.01
CA ASN A 49 -2.06 -1.81 -6.45
C ASN A 49 -1.53 -2.01 -5.01
N PRO A 50 -0.21 -1.94 -4.76
CA PRO A 50 0.37 -2.20 -3.44
C PRO A 50 -0.18 -1.25 -2.38
N SER A 51 -0.66 -0.07 -2.79
CA SER A 51 -1.35 0.89 -1.93
C SER A 51 -2.53 0.25 -1.19
N SER A 52 -3.36 -0.57 -1.85
CA SER A 52 -4.56 -1.11 -1.20
C SER A 52 -4.24 -2.18 -0.15
N GLN A 53 -3.24 -3.02 -0.40
CA GLN A 53 -2.79 -4.03 0.55
C GLN A 53 -2.06 -3.38 1.72
N LYS A 54 -1.16 -2.42 1.45
CA LYS A 54 -0.44 -1.71 2.50
C LYS A 54 -1.36 -0.87 3.38
N LEU A 55 -2.37 -0.23 2.79
CA LEU A 55 -3.41 0.49 3.54
C LEU A 55 -4.23 -0.45 4.42
N ARG A 56 -4.54 -1.66 3.94
CA ARG A 56 -5.22 -2.69 4.75
C ARG A 56 -4.35 -3.18 5.91
N GLU A 57 -3.07 -3.43 5.67
CA GLU A 57 -2.10 -3.79 6.72
C GLU A 57 -2.00 -2.69 7.79
N LEU A 58 -1.81 -1.44 7.37
CA LEU A 58 -1.77 -0.28 8.26
C LEU A 58 -3.07 -0.11 9.07
N ALA A 59 -4.23 -0.30 8.43
CA ALA A 59 -5.51 -0.25 9.13
C ALA A 59 -5.65 -1.37 10.18
N ASN A 60 -5.16 -2.57 9.87
CA ASN A 60 -5.14 -3.68 10.83
C ASN A 60 -4.18 -3.42 12.00
N GLU A 61 -2.99 -2.89 11.73
CA GLU A 61 -2.02 -2.49 12.76
C GLU A 61 -2.59 -1.42 13.69
N ASN A 62 -3.21 -0.37 13.14
CA ASN A 62 -3.88 0.66 13.94
C ASN A 62 -4.99 0.08 14.83
N ASN A 63 -5.84 -0.80 14.30
CA ASN A 63 -6.89 -1.45 15.09
C ASN A 63 -6.33 -2.29 16.25
N ARG A 64 -5.21 -2.99 16.02
CA ARG A 64 -4.51 -3.74 17.08
C ARG A 64 -3.98 -2.80 18.16
N LEU A 65 -3.34 -1.69 17.78
CA LEU A 65 -2.84 -0.69 18.71
C LEU A 65 -3.96 -0.09 19.57
N TYR A 66 -5.08 0.32 18.95
CA TYR A 66 -6.23 0.82 19.69
C TYR A 66 -6.79 -0.20 20.68
N THR A 67 -6.82 -1.49 20.30
CA THR A 67 -7.26 -2.57 21.19
C THR A 67 -6.34 -2.70 22.41
N ILE A 68 -5.02 -2.66 22.20
CA ILE A 68 -4.02 -2.72 23.28
C ILE A 68 -4.15 -1.51 24.19
N ILE A 69 -4.24 -0.30 23.62
CA ILE A 69 -4.42 0.94 24.37
C ILE A 69 -5.69 0.89 25.22
N GLY A 70 -6.80 0.41 24.64
CA GLY A 70 -8.07 0.26 25.37
C GLY A 70 -7.95 -0.69 26.57
N ARG A 71 -7.28 -1.84 26.40
CA ARG A 71 -7.03 -2.78 27.50
C ARG A 71 -6.18 -2.15 28.61
N LEU A 72 -5.06 -1.53 28.24
CA LEU A 72 -4.16 -0.86 29.18
C LEU A 72 -4.86 0.28 29.93
N THR A 73 -5.67 1.07 29.23
CA THR A 73 -6.44 2.17 29.83
C THR A 73 -7.45 1.65 30.85
N CYS A 74 -8.14 0.54 30.53
CA CYS A 74 -9.05 -0.14 31.46
C CYS A 74 -8.31 -0.69 32.69
N GLU A 75 -7.16 -1.35 32.50
CA GLU A 75 -6.34 -1.87 33.60
C GLU A 75 -5.84 -0.76 34.52
N LEU A 76 -5.30 0.33 33.96
CA LEU A 76 -4.91 1.52 34.71
C LEU A 76 -6.09 2.11 35.49
N GLY A 77 -7.26 2.20 34.87
CA GLY A 77 -8.49 2.64 35.53
C GLY A 77 -8.93 1.71 36.66
N ARG A 78 -8.67 0.40 36.58
CA ARG A 78 -8.97 -0.58 37.65
C ARG A 78 -7.98 -0.46 38.80
N LEU A 79 -6.68 -0.32 38.50
CA LEU A 79 -5.62 -0.10 39.48
C LEU A 79 -5.86 1.18 40.28
N LYS A 80 -6.16 2.29 39.59
CA LYS A 80 -6.49 3.57 40.25
C LYS A 80 -7.72 3.51 41.15
N ARG A 81 -8.67 2.61 40.87
CA ARG A 81 -9.89 2.41 41.68
C ARG A 81 -9.72 1.40 42.82
N GLY A 82 -8.49 0.94 43.10
CA GLY A 82 -8.20 0.02 44.21
C GLY A 82 -8.82 -1.37 44.08
N ARG A 83 -9.30 -1.75 42.88
CA ARG A 83 -9.80 -3.11 42.62
C ARG A 83 -8.60 -4.02 42.33
N SER A 84 -7.92 -4.44 43.40
CA SER A 84 -6.90 -5.50 43.36
C SER A 84 -7.48 -6.73 42.67
N CYS A 85 -6.72 -7.32 41.74
CA CYS A 85 -7.02 -8.64 41.19
C CYS A 85 -7.18 -9.65 42.33
N LYS A 86 -8.31 -10.34 42.36
CA LYS A 86 -8.43 -11.71 42.87
C LYS A 86 -8.54 -12.61 41.64
#